data_AF-A0A4Q9XKP3-F1
#
_entry.id   AF-A0A4Q9XKP3-F1
#
_cell.length_a   1.000
_cell.length_b   1.000
_cell.length_c   1.000
_cell.angle_alpha   90.00
_cell.angle_beta   90.00
_cell.angle_gamma   90.00
#
_symmetry.space_group_name_H-M   'P 1'
#
loop_
_entity.id
_entity.type
_entity.pdbx_description
1 polymer ?
#
loop_
_entity_poly.entity_id
_entity_poly.type
_entity_poly.pdbx_seq_one_letter_code
_entity_poly.pdbx_strand_id
1 'polypeptide(L)'
;MLAFDYDGYKKTTLSSIVTESDVIIDSHGEDLGLEILTPMRAVSFSNQILSLPAPCDTNALFQILVMQGHERNSLPAVSFCLEIENESGQSAVMYVQDSLVSAMQSELIAGDVITTWSVWVFSNGFDRKPYLLLNAYRKGLPDA
;
A
#
# COMPACT_ATOMS: atom_id res chain seq x y z
N MET A 1 8.96 -18.46 11.24
CA MET A 1 9.69 -17.19 11.04
C MET A 1 10.40 -17.32 9.70
N LEU A 2 9.74 -16.93 8.61
CA LEU A 2 10.34 -16.91 7.27
C LEU A 2 10.99 -15.54 7.11
N ALA A 3 12.28 -15.50 6.75
CA ALA A 3 12.95 -14.26 6.38
C ALA A 3 12.14 -13.57 5.28
N PHE A 4 11.88 -12.28 5.44
CA PHE A 4 11.24 -11.48 4.39
C PHE A 4 12.12 -11.56 3.14
N ASP A 5 11.66 -12.26 2.12
CA ASP A 5 12.32 -12.33 0.82
C ASP A 5 12.14 -10.98 0.10
N TYR A 6 13.01 -10.02 0.43
CA TYR A 6 12.99 -8.68 -0.15
C TYR A 6 13.27 -8.70 -1.65
N ASP A 7 13.99 -9.70 -2.14
CA ASP A 7 14.30 -9.87 -3.56
C ASP A 7 13.07 -10.29 -4.38
N GLY A 8 12.07 -10.89 -3.72
CA GLY A 8 10.76 -11.19 -4.30
C GLY A 8 9.88 -9.97 -4.59
N TYR A 9 10.23 -8.77 -4.10
CA TYR A 9 9.45 -7.55 -4.33
C TYR A 9 9.92 -6.85 -5.62
N LYS A 10 8.96 -6.58 -6.52
CA LYS A 10 9.26 -5.87 -7.77
C LYS A 10 9.45 -4.38 -7.48
N LYS A 11 10.64 -3.85 -7.80
CA LYS A 11 10.89 -2.40 -7.79
C LYS A 11 9.94 -1.70 -8.77
N THR A 12 9.26 -0.66 -8.31
CA THR A 12 8.31 0.14 -9.10
C THR A 12 8.29 1.59 -8.61
N THR A 13 7.35 2.40 -9.10
CA THR A 13 7.04 3.72 -8.57
C THR A 13 5.54 3.83 -8.29
N LEU A 14 5.16 4.74 -7.40
CA LEU A 14 3.74 5.01 -7.18
C LEU A 14 3.05 5.52 -8.46
N SER A 15 3.76 6.26 -9.31
CA SER A 15 3.26 6.69 -10.62
C SER A 15 2.95 5.51 -11.54
N SER A 16 3.84 4.53 -11.58
CA SER A 16 3.65 3.30 -12.37
C SER A 16 2.47 2.51 -11.84
N ILE A 17 2.33 2.38 -10.52
CA ILE A 17 1.18 1.73 -9.89
C ILE A 17 -0.12 2.41 -10.32
N VAL A 18 -0.23 3.74 -10.17
CA VAL A 18 -1.42 4.50 -10.59
C VAL A 18 -1.69 4.35 -12.10
N THR A 19 -0.65 4.33 -12.94
CA THR A 19 -0.82 4.18 -14.39
C THR A 19 -1.24 2.77 -14.80
N GLU A 20 -0.75 1.74 -14.09
CA GLU A 20 -1.13 0.34 -14.29
C GLU A 20 -2.48 -0.01 -13.64
N SER A 21 -3.03 0.90 -12.83
CA SER A 21 -4.39 0.81 -12.36
C SER A 21 -5.28 1.16 -13.57
N ASP A 22 -5.78 0.12 -14.26
CA ASP A 22 -6.71 0.29 -15.37
C ASP A 22 -8.06 0.77 -14.81
N VAL A 23 -8.36 2.06 -14.98
CA VAL A 23 -9.72 2.61 -14.77
C VAL A 23 -10.68 1.80 -15.62
N ILE A 24 -11.49 0.95 -14.99
CA ILE A 24 -12.58 0.27 -15.68
C ILE A 24 -13.67 1.31 -15.89
N ILE A 25 -13.60 1.94 -17.05
CA ILE A 25 -14.64 2.80 -17.59
C ILE A 25 -15.73 1.90 -18.18
N ASP A 26 -16.97 2.08 -17.77
CA ASP A 26 -18.09 1.31 -18.30
C ASP A 26 -18.37 1.66 -19.78
N SER A 27 -19.32 0.96 -20.41
CA SER A 27 -19.70 1.22 -21.81
C SER A 27 -20.29 2.62 -22.08
N HIS A 28 -20.56 3.41 -21.03
CA HIS A 28 -21.10 4.76 -21.11
C HIS A 28 -20.06 5.84 -20.80
N GLY A 29 -18.82 5.48 -20.47
CA GLY A 29 -17.78 6.44 -20.12
C GLY A 29 -17.71 6.75 -18.63
N GLU A 30 -18.46 6.03 -17.78
CA GLU A 30 -18.51 6.26 -16.33
C GLU A 30 -17.47 5.40 -15.60
N ASP A 31 -16.76 6.02 -14.66
CA ASP A 31 -15.81 5.34 -13.78
C ASP A 31 -16.59 4.47 -12.78
N LEU A 32 -16.43 3.14 -12.85
CA LEU A 32 -17.09 2.22 -11.93
C LEU A 32 -16.51 2.28 -10.50
N GLY A 33 -15.44 3.07 -10.29
CA GLY A 33 -14.98 3.51 -8.99
C GLY A 33 -14.22 2.47 -8.18
N LEU A 34 -14.01 1.25 -8.70
CA LEU A 34 -13.23 0.20 -8.05
C LEU A 34 -12.34 -0.51 -9.07
N GLU A 35 -11.03 -0.27 -8.99
CA GLU A 35 -10.04 -0.98 -9.78
C GLU A 35 -9.41 -2.07 -8.92
N ILE A 36 -10.11 -3.19 -8.84
CA ILE A 36 -9.57 -4.38 -8.18
C ILE A 36 -8.54 -4.99 -9.13
N LEU A 37 -7.27 -4.74 -8.84
CA LEU A 37 -6.21 -5.44 -9.54
C LEU A 37 -6.11 -6.86 -9.03
N THR A 38 -6.60 -7.78 -9.86
CA THR A 38 -6.26 -9.19 -9.80
C THR A 38 -5.17 -9.46 -10.84
N PRO A 39 -3.97 -9.93 -10.47
CA PRO A 39 -3.56 -10.37 -9.13
C PRO A 39 -2.84 -9.29 -8.30
N MET A 40 -2.90 -9.43 -6.96
CA MET A 40 -2.05 -8.71 -6.01
C MET A 40 -0.56 -8.87 -6.35
N ARG A 41 0.23 -7.82 -6.08
CA ARG A 41 1.66 -7.80 -6.42
C ARG A 41 2.51 -7.33 -5.25
N ALA A 42 3.60 -8.03 -4.99
CA ALA A 42 4.64 -7.57 -4.08
C ALA A 42 5.47 -6.48 -4.78
N VAL A 43 5.48 -5.28 -4.21
CA VAL A 43 6.10 -4.08 -4.78
C VAL A 43 6.98 -3.37 -3.76
N SER A 44 8.07 -2.77 -4.25
CA SER A 44 8.93 -1.93 -3.42
C SER A 44 9.22 -0.60 -4.09
N PHE A 45 9.12 0.49 -3.34
CA PHE A 45 9.32 1.84 -3.86
C PHE A 45 9.60 2.82 -2.72
N SER A 46 10.18 3.99 -3.06
CA SER A 46 10.51 5.03 -2.10
C SER A 46 9.52 6.17 -2.16
N ASN A 47 9.12 6.67 -0.99
CA ASN A 47 8.11 7.72 -0.85
C ASN A 47 8.39 8.56 0.40
N GLN A 48 7.80 9.74 0.42
CA GLN A 48 7.74 10.58 1.60
C GLN A 48 6.52 10.21 2.45
N ILE A 49 6.67 10.21 3.77
CA ILE A 49 5.55 10.05 4.70
C ILE A 49 4.78 11.37 4.79
N LEU A 50 3.47 11.34 4.51
CA LEU A 50 2.57 12.46 4.76
C LEU A 50 2.02 12.44 6.18
N SER A 51 1.63 11.28 6.66
CA SER A 51 1.06 11.10 8.00
C SER A 51 1.59 9.82 8.67
N LEU A 52 1.82 9.90 9.97
CA LEU A 52 2.21 8.74 10.76
C LEU A 52 1.05 7.75 10.89
N PRO A 53 1.33 6.47 11.19
CA PRO A 53 0.30 5.46 11.40
C PRO A 53 -0.76 5.94 12.40
N ALA A 54 -2.01 6.01 11.94
CA ALA A 54 -3.18 6.39 12.72
C ALA A 54 -4.30 5.37 12.52
N PRO A 55 -5.22 5.19 13.49
CA PRO A 55 -6.34 4.27 13.34
C PRO A 55 -7.17 4.56 12.08
N CYS A 56 -7.54 3.53 11.34
CA CYS A 56 -8.32 3.65 10.10
C CYS A 56 -9.30 2.49 9.91
N ASP A 57 -10.24 2.64 8.97
CA ASP A 57 -11.13 1.55 8.58
C ASP A 57 -10.40 0.54 7.67
N THR A 58 -10.29 -0.70 8.14
CA THR A 58 -9.61 -1.80 7.45
C THR A 58 -10.58 -2.83 6.88
N ASN A 59 -11.90 -2.60 6.97
CA ASN A 59 -12.90 -3.55 6.48
C ASN A 59 -12.78 -3.80 4.98
N ALA A 60 -12.54 -2.75 4.19
CA ALA A 60 -12.38 -2.88 2.74
C ALA A 60 -11.17 -3.77 2.39
N LEU A 61 -10.03 -3.58 3.06
CA LEU A 61 -8.84 -4.44 2.92
C LEU A 61 -9.20 -5.90 3.15
N PHE A 62 -9.82 -6.21 4.30
CA PHE A 62 -10.13 -7.60 4.65
C PHE A 62 -11.15 -8.23 3.70
N GLN A 63 -12.15 -7.48 3.24
CA GLN A 63 -13.11 -7.97 2.24
C GLN A 63 -12.41 -8.36 0.94
N ILE A 64 -11.52 -7.51 0.43
CA ILE A 64 -10.79 -7.78 -0.81
C ILE A 64 -9.86 -8.97 -0.65
N LEU A 65 -9.10 -9.05 0.45
CA LEU A 65 -8.21 -10.18 0.71
C LEU A 65 -8.97 -11.50 0.82
N VAL A 66 -10.14 -11.52 1.47
CA VAL A 66 -11.00 -12.72 1.55
C VAL A 66 -11.57 -13.09 0.17
N MET A 67 -12.01 -12.12 -0.63
CA MET A 67 -12.48 -12.38 -2.00
C MET A 67 -11.39 -12.95 -2.91
N GLN A 68 -10.12 -12.66 -2.63
CA GLN A 68 -8.97 -13.24 -3.33
C GLN A 68 -8.53 -14.60 -2.78
N GLY A 69 -9.29 -15.19 -1.85
CA GLY A 69 -9.07 -16.54 -1.35
C GLY A 69 -8.18 -16.62 -0.10
N HIS A 70 -7.87 -15.50 0.55
CA HIS A 70 -7.14 -15.52 1.83
C HIS A 70 -8.09 -15.73 3.01
N GLU A 71 -7.76 -16.65 3.91
CA GLU A 71 -8.54 -16.84 5.13
C GLU A 71 -8.28 -15.69 6.11
N ARG A 72 -9.35 -15.08 6.64
CA ARG A 72 -9.24 -13.93 7.55
C ARG A 72 -8.31 -14.17 8.74
N ASN A 73 -8.30 -15.39 9.29
CA ASN A 73 -7.50 -15.76 10.44
C ASN A 73 -6.00 -15.96 10.11
N SER A 74 -5.66 -16.07 8.83
CA SER A 74 -4.26 -16.16 8.35
C SER A 74 -3.64 -14.79 8.03
N LEU A 75 -4.46 -13.74 7.99
CA LEU A 75 -4.03 -12.39 7.66
C LEU A 75 -3.40 -11.71 8.88
N PRO A 76 -2.39 -10.84 8.67
CA PRO A 76 -1.82 -10.07 9.75
C PRO A 76 -2.88 -9.12 10.36
N ALA A 77 -2.72 -8.81 11.65
CA ALA A 77 -3.53 -7.79 12.29
C ALA A 77 -3.18 -6.41 11.71
N VAL A 78 -4.20 -5.68 11.29
CA VAL A 78 -4.11 -4.35 10.68
C VAL A 78 -5.22 -3.49 11.27
N SER A 79 -4.81 -2.44 11.98
CA SER A 79 -5.69 -1.48 12.63
C SER A 79 -5.32 -0.03 12.31
N PHE A 80 -4.21 0.19 11.60
CA PHE A 80 -3.64 1.51 11.33
C PHE A 80 -3.35 1.71 9.86
N CYS A 81 -3.42 2.97 9.42
CA CYS A 81 -3.04 3.40 8.07
C CYS A 81 -2.04 4.54 8.16
N LEU A 82 -1.17 4.64 7.16
CA LEU A 82 -0.30 5.78 6.92
C LEU A 82 -0.54 6.29 5.49
N GLU A 83 -0.36 7.60 5.27
CA GLU A 83 -0.34 8.17 3.93
C GLU A 83 1.10 8.48 3.50
N ILE A 84 1.41 8.13 2.25
CA ILE A 84 2.68 8.43 1.59
C ILE A 84 2.44 9.20 0.31
N GLU A 85 3.46 9.91 -0.12
CA GLU A 85 3.47 10.66 -1.38
C GLU A 85 4.79 10.47 -2.13
N ASN A 86 4.72 10.43 -3.45
CA ASN A 86 5.92 10.49 -4.29
C ASN A 86 6.29 11.94 -4.65
N GLU A 87 7.43 12.09 -5.29
CA GLU A 87 7.94 13.37 -5.80
C GLU A 87 7.04 14.07 -6.83
N SER A 88 6.06 13.35 -7.41
CA SER A 88 5.06 13.91 -8.34
C SER A 88 3.76 14.34 -7.65
N GLY A 89 3.67 14.28 -6.32
CA GLY A 89 2.46 14.63 -5.57
C GLY A 89 1.35 13.57 -5.62
N GLN A 90 1.65 12.36 -6.08
CA GLN A 90 0.71 11.25 -6.05
C GLN A 90 0.76 10.60 -4.67
N SER A 91 -0.40 10.36 -4.06
CA SER A 91 -0.49 9.77 -2.73
C SER A 91 -1.04 8.35 -2.77
N ALA A 92 -0.68 7.58 -1.74
CA ALA A 92 -1.15 6.23 -1.52
C ALA A 92 -1.54 6.03 -0.06
N VAL A 93 -2.48 5.12 0.18
CA VAL A 93 -2.83 4.66 1.52
C VAL A 93 -2.13 3.33 1.77
N MET A 94 -1.40 3.24 2.88
CA MET A 94 -0.83 1.97 3.32
C MET A 94 -1.46 1.51 4.62
N TYR A 95 -2.04 0.33 4.57
CA TYR A 95 -2.43 -0.46 5.72
C TYR A 95 -1.18 -0.99 6.43
N VAL A 96 -1.04 -0.65 7.70
CA VAL A 96 0.14 -0.97 8.51
C VAL A 96 -0.17 -2.17 9.38
N GLN A 97 0.67 -3.20 9.31
CA GLN A 97 0.60 -4.30 10.26
C GLN A 97 0.84 -3.79 11.67
N ASP A 98 0.00 -4.21 12.62
CA ASP A 98 0.03 -3.70 14.00
C ASP A 98 1.41 -3.90 14.66
N SER A 99 2.15 -4.95 14.27
CA SER A 99 3.52 -5.22 14.72
C SER A 99 4.56 -4.17 14.33
N LEU A 100 4.31 -3.36 13.29
CA LEU A 100 5.21 -2.32 12.80
C LEU A 100 4.92 -0.95 13.42
N VAL A 101 3.69 -0.72 13.91
CA VAL A 101 3.18 0.60 14.29
C VAL A 101 4.05 1.26 15.37
N SER A 102 4.39 0.53 16.43
CA SER A 102 5.19 1.09 17.53
C SER A 102 6.58 1.54 17.08
N ALA A 103 7.23 0.78 16.19
CA ALA A 103 8.54 1.14 15.66
C ALA A 103 8.43 2.39 14.78
N MET A 104 7.47 2.39 13.85
CA MET A 104 7.22 3.52 12.95
C MET A 104 6.94 4.82 13.69
N GLN A 105 6.06 4.78 14.69
CA GLN A 105 5.72 5.97 15.48
C GLN A 105 6.89 6.51 16.32
N SER A 106 7.88 5.66 16.63
CA SER A 106 9.08 6.07 17.40
C SER A 106 10.24 6.55 16.51
N GLU A 107 10.33 6.06 15.27
CA GLU A 107 11.49 6.28 14.38
C GLU A 107 11.23 7.30 13.27
N LEU A 108 9.96 7.50 12.91
CA LEU A 108 9.54 8.26 11.73
C LEU A 108 8.82 9.55 12.14
N ILE A 109 8.96 10.56 11.29
CA ILE A 109 8.17 11.79 11.32
C ILE A 109 7.57 12.07 9.93
N ALA A 110 6.53 12.89 9.88
CA ALA A 110 6.03 13.39 8.61
C ALA A 110 7.16 14.12 7.86
N GLY A 111 7.27 13.88 6.56
CA GLY A 111 8.34 14.37 5.71
C GLY A 111 9.53 13.41 5.55
N ASP A 112 9.66 12.37 6.37
CA ASP A 112 10.72 11.38 6.20
C ASP A 112 10.54 10.60 4.88
N VAL A 113 11.66 10.32 4.21
CA VAL A 113 11.70 9.43 3.05
C VAL A 113 11.95 8.00 3.52
N ILE A 114 11.08 7.09 3.08
CA ILE A 114 11.16 5.66 3.37
C ILE A 114 11.11 4.83 2.09
N THR A 115 11.87 3.74 2.04
CA THR A 115 11.59 2.63 1.12
C THR A 115 10.61 1.68 1.79
N THR A 116 9.56 1.30 1.09
CA THR A 116 8.57 0.35 1.58
C THR A 116 8.61 -0.95 0.78
N TRP A 117 8.32 -2.06 1.44
CA TRP A 117 8.06 -3.36 0.83
C TRP A 117 6.63 -3.73 1.19
N SER A 118 5.77 -3.76 0.19
CA SER A 118 4.32 -3.83 0.38
C SER A 118 3.66 -4.73 -0.64
N VAL A 119 2.48 -5.23 -0.29
CA VAL A 119 1.60 -5.86 -1.27
C VAL A 119 0.65 -4.79 -1.78
N TRP A 120 0.66 -4.55 -3.09
CA TRP A 120 -0.39 -3.77 -3.74
C TRP A 120 -1.67 -4.61 -3.80
N VAL A 121 -2.70 -4.14 -3.10
CA VAL A 121 -3.96 -4.88 -2.92
C VAL A 121 -4.98 -4.48 -3.96
N PHE A 122 -5.22 -3.17 -4.12
CA PHE A 122 -6.16 -2.61 -5.09
C PHE A 122 -5.86 -1.12 -5.34
N SER A 123 -6.55 -0.53 -6.31
CA SER A 123 -6.63 0.92 -6.50
C SER A 123 -8.11 1.33 -6.48
N ASN A 124 -8.43 2.42 -5.80
CA ASN A 124 -9.81 2.91 -5.77
C ASN A 124 -9.98 3.93 -6.89
N GLY A 125 -10.92 3.68 -7.81
CA GLY A 125 -11.16 4.58 -8.95
C GLY A 125 -11.67 5.95 -8.51
N PHE A 126 -12.44 6.00 -7.40
CA PHE A 126 -13.00 7.25 -6.89
C PHE A 126 -11.95 8.25 -6.38
N ASP A 127 -10.98 7.78 -5.59
CA ASP A 127 -9.92 8.64 -5.03
C ASP A 127 -8.61 8.58 -5.83
N ARG A 128 -8.52 7.67 -6.80
CA ARG A 128 -7.33 7.37 -7.62
C ARG A 128 -6.10 7.05 -6.79
N LYS A 129 -6.29 6.53 -5.57
CA LYS A 129 -5.21 6.14 -4.67
C LYS A 129 -5.00 4.63 -4.75
N PRO A 130 -3.74 4.20 -4.83
CA PRO A 130 -3.38 2.81 -4.57
C PRO A 130 -3.47 2.50 -3.07
N TYR A 131 -3.94 1.30 -2.77
CA TYR A 131 -4.06 0.76 -1.42
C TYR A 131 -3.11 -0.43 -1.25
N LEU A 132 -2.24 -0.31 -0.26
CA LEU A 132 -1.11 -1.22 -0.05
C LEU A 132 -1.15 -1.82 1.35
N LEU A 133 -0.73 -3.07 1.51
CA LEU A 133 -0.44 -3.67 2.81
C LEU A 133 1.08 -3.61 3.05
N LEU A 134 1.51 -2.82 4.03
CA LEU A 134 2.91 -2.64 4.39
C LEU A 134 3.43 -3.89 5.12
N ASN A 135 4.52 -4.46 4.61
CA ASN A 135 5.20 -5.61 5.22
C ASN A 135 6.50 -5.23 5.91
N ALA A 136 7.23 -4.27 5.35
CA ALA A 136 8.45 -3.74 5.94
C ALA A 136 8.75 -2.34 5.41
N TYR A 137 9.54 -1.58 6.16
CA TYR A 137 10.03 -0.27 5.75
C TYR A 137 11.51 -0.10 6.12
N ARG A 138 12.16 0.84 5.45
CA ARG A 138 13.49 1.32 5.79
C ARG A 138 13.53 2.83 5.64
N LYS A 139 14.02 3.52 6.67
CA LYS A 139 14.26 4.97 6.61
C LYS A 139 15.50 5.26 5.77
N GLY A 140 15.40 6.26 4.90
CA GLY A 140 16.47 6.68 4.00
C GLY A 140 16.21 6.37 2.53
N LEU A 141 17.09 6.88 1.66
CA LEU A 141 17.03 6.66 0.22
C LEU A 141 17.31 5.17 -0.11
N PRO A 142 16.75 4.64 -1.22
CA PRO A 142 17.06 3.28 -1.63
C PRO A 142 18.57 3.18 -1.94
N ASP A 143 19.16 1.99 -1.75
CA ASP A 143 20.54 1.76 -2.18
C ASP A 143 20.61 2.02 -3.69
N ALA A 144 21.54 2.89 -4.09
CA ALA A 144 21.80 3.26 -5.48
C ALA A 144 22.12 2.05 -6.36
#